data_AF-A0AAJ5C7I8-F1
#
_entry.id   AF-A0AAJ5C7I8-F1
#
_cell.length_a   1.000
_cell.length_b   1.000
_cell.length_c   1.000
_cell.angle_alpha   90.00
_cell.angle_beta   90.00
_cell.angle_gamma   90.00
#
_symmetry.space_group_name_H-M   'P 1'
#
loop_
_entity.id
_entity.type
_entity.pdbx_description
1 polymer ?
#
loop_
_entity_poly.entity_id
_entity_poly.type
_entity_poly.pdbx_seq_one_letter_code
_entity_poly.pdbx_strand_id
1 'polypeptide(L)'
;MTTILAKRLVSALLCGSVLLSTILASSILPSTPSIKHVLLRESEGYHDEVWAPFLTDLASSPYIKTTFSRHYPRWNIVNITDRIQFVNSPTLQGFGTSNKNEFEIVPQAIIEHKVDYILDVSCDADLFYRPEYYQRLYHQTNVKLLCVNHDTHDYAGALKAYNDVTKLYIDSDRITFIVLSEHVGKALNAQMLKRGSKQITYKVYIPVLDLPQGIETETADQKGKAFVIQGNLEAGRRDYGTLFQHLREGLAAIPAGTPDSEQPRLVLIGSGKKLQVPQDLTKNVEIHMNLEYPEFYRTLGRSAVLLPAFGTSEYYTAKASSTINAAIIGGTVIVGNQTMLNSYTFLNDKIVFLTNPGESDVQAAMRYLALDEKTRNERLQYIRKYRHDLIQQNRVLLDELINPEAVADAKSIRMGVGQYMDKAKQIPVQHPHSSGAGFVIFIAMVLALVFRRNIVRQCRAWKSQYVESSAGRAGIPVSMEQLNSPLMRSSN
;
A
#
# COMPACT_ATOMS: atom_id res chain seq x y z
N MET A 1 13.93 53.88 -43.44
CA MET A 1 13.11 52.75 -42.91
C MET A 1 13.96 51.52 -42.52
N THR A 2 15.04 51.22 -43.24
CA THR A 2 15.95 50.07 -43.01
C THR A 2 16.76 50.12 -41.69
N THR A 3 17.13 51.30 -41.20
CA THR A 3 17.93 51.47 -39.97
C THR A 3 17.15 51.26 -38.67
N ILE A 4 15.84 51.52 -38.66
CA ILE A 4 14.98 51.32 -37.49
C ILE A 4 14.66 49.83 -37.29
N LEU A 5 14.48 49.09 -38.39
CA LEU A 5 14.25 47.65 -38.37
C LEU A 5 15.48 46.89 -37.84
N ALA A 6 16.68 47.28 -38.27
CA ALA A 6 17.93 46.68 -37.80
C ALA A 6 18.16 46.90 -36.29
N LYS A 7 17.89 48.10 -35.77
CA LYS A 7 18.00 48.38 -34.33
C LYS A 7 17.00 47.59 -33.48
N ARG A 8 15.78 47.39 -33.98
CA ARG A 8 14.76 46.56 -33.28
C ARG A 8 15.11 45.08 -33.31
N LEU A 9 15.65 44.58 -34.43
CA LEU A 9 16.08 43.18 -34.54
C LEU A 9 17.27 42.88 -33.61
N VAL A 10 18.26 43.79 -33.56
CA VAL A 10 19.43 43.66 -32.69
C VAL A 10 19.03 43.76 -31.21
N SER A 11 18.11 44.67 -30.86
CA SER A 11 17.60 44.78 -29.48
C SER A 11 16.78 43.55 -29.05
N ALA A 12 15.97 42.98 -29.96
CA ALA A 12 15.25 41.74 -29.69
C ALA A 12 16.20 40.52 -29.58
N LEU A 13 17.26 40.47 -30.39
CA LEU A 13 18.30 39.45 -30.32
C LEU A 13 19.16 39.58 -29.05
N LEU A 14 19.45 40.81 -28.60
CA LEU A 14 20.18 41.08 -27.35
C LEU A 14 19.33 40.80 -26.11
N CYS A 15 18.05 41.21 -26.07
CA CYS A 15 17.15 40.82 -25.00
C CYS A 15 16.94 39.30 -24.99
N GLY A 16 16.79 38.68 -26.16
CA GLY A 16 16.68 37.24 -26.31
C GLY A 16 17.93 36.50 -25.85
N SER A 17 19.13 37.00 -26.18
CA SER A 17 20.41 36.38 -25.79
C SER A 17 20.78 36.64 -24.33
N VAL A 18 20.38 37.77 -23.73
CA VAL A 18 20.54 38.04 -22.29
C VAL A 18 19.57 37.22 -21.45
N LEU A 19 18.32 37.02 -21.91
CA LEU A 19 17.39 36.06 -21.31
C LEU A 19 17.91 34.63 -21.46
N LEU A 20 18.38 34.23 -22.66
CA LEU A 20 18.94 32.89 -22.86
C LEU A 20 20.22 32.66 -22.05
N SER A 21 21.09 33.66 -21.91
CA SER A 21 22.36 33.53 -21.19
C SER A 21 22.19 33.57 -19.68
N THR A 22 21.23 34.33 -19.14
CA THR A 22 20.87 34.23 -17.71
C THR A 22 20.17 32.91 -17.37
N ILE A 23 19.40 32.35 -18.33
CA ILE A 23 18.80 31.02 -18.22
C ILE A 23 19.86 29.90 -18.33
N LEU A 24 20.86 30.03 -19.21
CA LEU A 24 21.92 29.04 -19.40
C LEU A 24 23.04 29.14 -18.35
N ALA A 25 23.32 30.33 -17.81
CA ALA A 25 24.28 30.54 -16.72
C ALA A 25 23.73 30.08 -15.37
N SER A 26 22.41 29.99 -15.23
CA SER A 26 21.73 29.27 -14.16
C SER A 26 21.56 27.80 -14.55
N SER A 27 22.62 27.16 -15.02
CA SER A 27 22.69 25.71 -15.16
C SER A 27 22.77 25.08 -13.76
N ILE A 28 21.69 25.25 -13.00
CA ILE A 28 21.26 24.29 -12.00
C ILE A 28 20.87 23.06 -12.83
N LEU A 29 21.87 22.32 -13.34
CA LEU A 29 21.64 20.92 -13.67
C LEU A 29 21.32 20.31 -12.31
N PRO A 30 20.04 19.98 -12.04
CA PRO A 30 19.70 19.38 -10.75
C PRO A 30 20.59 18.15 -10.64
N SER A 31 21.39 18.07 -9.57
CA SER A 31 22.11 16.84 -9.25
C SER A 31 21.09 15.72 -9.32
N THR A 32 21.36 14.69 -10.11
CA THR A 32 20.45 13.55 -10.23
C THR A 32 20.12 13.08 -8.82
N PRO A 33 18.83 13.08 -8.41
CA PRO A 33 18.48 12.76 -7.04
C PRO A 33 19.06 11.39 -6.68
N SER A 34 19.78 11.32 -5.56
CA SER A 34 20.46 10.08 -5.16
C SER A 34 19.42 8.98 -4.98
N ILE A 35 19.59 7.81 -5.61
CA ILE A 35 18.65 6.69 -5.42
C ILE A 35 18.98 6.00 -4.10
N LYS A 36 17.95 5.74 -3.29
CA LYS A 36 18.07 5.01 -2.03
C LYS A 36 17.76 3.54 -2.21
N HIS A 37 18.51 2.67 -1.54
CA HIS A 37 18.31 1.23 -1.60
C HIS A 37 17.59 0.72 -0.35
N VAL A 38 16.45 0.09 -0.56
CA VAL A 38 15.62 -0.53 0.49
C VAL A 38 15.64 -2.04 0.34
N LEU A 39 15.94 -2.74 1.43
CA LEU A 39 15.67 -4.17 1.58
C LEU A 39 14.31 -4.36 2.25
N LEU A 40 13.29 -4.76 1.49
CA LEU A 40 12.00 -5.20 2.01
C LEU A 40 12.11 -6.65 2.48
N ARG A 41 11.82 -6.91 3.76
CA ARG A 41 11.86 -8.24 4.38
C ARG A 41 10.48 -8.66 4.86
N GLU A 42 10.11 -9.91 4.59
CA GLU A 42 9.06 -10.62 5.34
C GLU A 42 9.54 -12.02 5.72
N SER A 43 9.64 -12.26 7.02
CA SER A 43 10.33 -13.40 7.61
C SER A 43 9.40 -14.50 8.12
N GLU A 44 8.17 -14.14 8.46
CA GLU A 44 7.21 -15.04 9.11
C GLU A 44 6.46 -15.90 8.10
N GLY A 45 6.26 -15.40 6.88
CA GLY A 45 5.59 -16.10 5.80
C GLY A 45 4.07 -15.95 5.85
N TYR A 46 3.53 -15.00 6.63
CA TYR A 46 2.09 -14.90 6.90
C TYR A 46 1.41 -13.56 6.60
N HIS A 47 2.14 -12.53 6.17
CA HIS A 47 1.62 -11.16 5.99
C HIS A 47 1.63 -10.69 4.53
N ASP A 48 1.10 -11.51 3.64
CA ASP A 48 0.98 -11.23 2.20
C ASP A 48 0.32 -9.91 1.86
N GLU A 49 -0.76 -9.62 2.54
CA GLU A 49 -1.55 -8.41 2.38
C GLU A 49 -0.84 -7.15 2.87
N VAL A 50 0.29 -7.30 3.58
CA VAL A 50 1.09 -6.17 4.09
C VAL A 50 2.31 -5.95 3.21
N TRP A 51 3.12 -6.98 2.94
CA TRP A 51 4.34 -6.80 2.15
C TRP A 51 4.04 -6.52 0.68
N ALA A 52 2.95 -7.05 0.11
CA ALA A 52 2.64 -6.86 -1.32
C ALA A 52 2.34 -5.39 -1.68
N PRO A 53 1.55 -4.64 -0.89
CA PRO A 53 1.45 -3.18 -1.02
C PRO A 53 2.79 -2.46 -0.92
N PHE A 54 3.61 -2.77 0.09
CA PHE A 54 4.93 -2.14 0.23
C PHE A 54 5.83 -2.40 -0.98
N LEU A 55 5.90 -3.65 -1.45
CA LEU A 55 6.68 -4.00 -2.63
C LEU A 55 6.24 -3.18 -3.84
N THR A 56 4.92 -3.10 -4.04
CA THR A 56 4.31 -2.35 -5.14
C THR A 56 4.63 -0.86 -5.07
N ASP A 57 4.49 -0.25 -3.90
CA ASP A 57 4.69 1.19 -3.74
C ASP A 57 6.17 1.57 -3.82
N LEU A 58 7.06 0.80 -3.18
CA LEU A 58 8.50 0.99 -3.28
C LEU A 58 8.99 0.84 -4.73
N ALA A 59 8.55 -0.21 -5.42
CA ALA A 59 8.93 -0.47 -6.81
C ALA A 59 8.29 0.51 -7.81
N SER A 60 7.29 1.29 -7.39
CA SER A 60 6.68 2.37 -8.18
C SER A 60 7.45 3.70 -8.06
N SER A 61 8.36 3.82 -7.10
CA SER A 61 9.16 5.04 -6.93
C SER A 61 10.35 5.08 -7.88
N PRO A 62 10.60 6.20 -8.58
CA PRO A 62 11.82 6.39 -9.37
C PRO A 62 13.06 6.65 -8.49
N TYR A 63 12.89 6.93 -7.20
CA TYR A 63 13.95 7.33 -6.27
C TYR A 63 14.40 6.20 -5.35
N ILE A 64 13.76 5.03 -5.45
CA ILE A 64 13.98 3.88 -4.58
C ILE A 64 14.31 2.67 -5.44
N LYS A 65 15.45 2.05 -5.13
CA LYS A 65 15.79 0.70 -5.55
C LYS A 65 15.32 -0.26 -4.45
N THR A 66 14.70 -1.37 -4.84
CA THR A 66 14.16 -2.35 -3.90
C THR A 66 14.83 -3.70 -4.09
N THR A 67 15.34 -4.27 -3.00
CA THR A 67 15.60 -5.71 -2.88
C THR A 67 14.48 -6.30 -2.02
N PHE A 68 13.87 -7.38 -2.47
CA PHE A 68 12.81 -8.06 -1.75
C PHE A 68 13.29 -9.43 -1.29
N SER A 69 13.26 -9.64 0.03
CA SER A 69 13.59 -10.90 0.67
C SER A 69 12.38 -11.46 1.40
N ARG A 70 12.05 -12.72 1.09
CA ARG A 70 10.90 -13.40 1.67
C ARG A 70 11.17 -14.89 1.80
N HIS A 71 10.58 -15.49 2.85
CA HIS A 71 10.57 -16.94 3.07
C HIS A 71 9.76 -17.69 1.99
N TYR A 72 8.41 -17.67 2.04
CA TYR A 72 7.58 -18.50 1.14
C TYR A 72 6.33 -17.79 0.62
N PRO A 73 6.09 -17.66 -0.71
CA PRO A 73 4.84 -17.17 -1.28
C PRO A 73 3.67 -18.12 -1.02
N ARG A 74 2.66 -17.64 -0.30
CA ARG A 74 1.44 -18.42 -0.06
C ARG A 74 0.33 -18.03 -1.02
N TRP A 75 -0.60 -18.98 -1.22
CA TRP A 75 -1.89 -18.76 -1.85
C TRP A 75 -1.81 -18.03 -3.19
N ASN A 76 -0.74 -18.29 -3.95
CA ASN A 76 -0.53 -17.72 -5.28
C ASN A 76 -0.59 -16.17 -5.33
N ILE A 77 -0.12 -15.49 -4.28
CA ILE A 77 -0.06 -14.01 -4.23
C ILE A 77 0.74 -13.40 -5.39
N VAL A 78 1.68 -14.16 -5.94
CA VAL A 78 2.46 -13.79 -7.14
C VAL A 78 1.59 -13.47 -8.34
N ASN A 79 0.43 -14.13 -8.48
CA ASN A 79 -0.53 -13.82 -9.54
C ASN A 79 -1.12 -12.41 -9.46
N ILE A 80 -1.05 -11.77 -8.29
CA ILE A 80 -1.38 -10.36 -8.11
C ILE A 80 -0.15 -9.50 -8.38
N THR A 81 0.98 -9.78 -7.73
CA THR A 81 2.15 -8.90 -7.78
C THR A 81 2.88 -8.89 -9.13
N ASP A 82 2.90 -10.01 -9.86
CA ASP A 82 3.61 -10.12 -11.14
C ASP A 82 2.92 -9.36 -12.27
N ARG A 83 1.66 -8.97 -12.06
CA ARG A 83 0.87 -8.18 -13.03
C ARG A 83 1.06 -6.68 -12.84
N ILE A 84 1.83 -6.27 -11.83
CA ILE A 84 2.05 -4.88 -11.48
C ILE A 84 3.23 -4.35 -12.30
N GLN A 85 3.05 -3.18 -12.91
CA GLN A 85 4.13 -2.51 -13.61
C GLN A 85 5.02 -1.77 -12.62
N PHE A 86 6.26 -2.21 -12.50
CA PHE A 86 7.27 -1.55 -11.67
C PHE A 86 8.02 -0.48 -12.44
N VAL A 87 8.28 0.66 -11.80
CA VAL A 87 9.21 1.69 -12.30
C VAL A 87 10.64 1.20 -12.13
N ASN A 88 10.95 0.65 -10.94
CA ASN A 88 12.21 -0.02 -10.64
C ASN A 88 11.89 -1.47 -10.25
N SER A 89 12.24 -2.42 -11.12
CA SER A 89 11.97 -3.84 -10.84
C SER A 89 12.74 -4.29 -9.60
N PRO A 90 12.07 -4.92 -8.62
CA PRO A 90 12.71 -5.37 -7.40
C PRO A 90 13.72 -6.48 -7.71
N THR A 91 14.85 -6.48 -7.01
CA THR A 91 15.77 -7.63 -6.99
C THR A 91 15.23 -8.65 -5.99
N LEU A 92 14.98 -9.87 -6.42
CA LEU A 92 14.49 -10.93 -5.52
C LEU A 92 15.67 -11.63 -4.85
N GLN A 93 15.62 -11.78 -3.53
CA GLN A 93 16.61 -12.51 -2.75
C GLN A 93 15.92 -13.61 -1.94
N GLY A 94 16.30 -14.86 -2.18
CA GLY A 94 15.80 -15.97 -1.40
C GLY A 94 14.38 -16.44 -1.75
N PHE A 95 13.88 -16.10 -2.92
CA PHE A 95 12.53 -16.49 -3.31
C PHE A 95 12.42 -18.02 -3.51
N GLY A 96 11.55 -18.68 -2.75
CA GLY A 96 11.14 -20.07 -2.99
C GLY A 96 11.85 -21.16 -2.18
N THR A 97 12.58 -20.82 -1.12
CA THR A 97 13.20 -21.83 -0.23
C THR A 97 12.46 -21.92 1.11
N SER A 98 12.30 -23.14 1.64
CA SER A 98 11.63 -23.39 2.92
C SER A 98 12.57 -23.23 4.12
N ASN A 99 13.86 -23.00 3.89
CA ASN A 99 14.87 -22.95 4.93
C ASN A 99 15.02 -21.53 5.48
N LYS A 100 14.54 -21.30 6.71
CA LYS A 100 14.64 -19.99 7.38
C LYS A 100 16.07 -19.46 7.51
N ASN A 101 17.07 -20.33 7.47
CA ASN A 101 18.48 -19.97 7.60
C ASN A 101 19.12 -19.51 6.28
N GLU A 102 18.47 -19.71 5.13
CA GLU A 102 18.96 -19.25 3.82
C GLU A 102 18.68 -17.74 3.57
N PHE A 103 18.07 -17.06 4.54
CA PHE A 103 17.60 -15.66 4.43
C PHE A 103 18.12 -14.74 5.53
N GLU A 104 19.26 -15.09 6.12
CA GLU A 104 19.89 -14.25 7.12
C GLU A 104 20.30 -12.89 6.51
N ILE A 105 19.92 -11.79 7.17
CA ILE A 105 20.44 -10.47 6.83
C ILE A 105 21.77 -10.30 7.56
N VAL A 106 22.86 -10.46 6.81
CA VAL A 106 24.21 -10.27 7.32
C VAL A 106 24.74 -8.86 6.99
N PRO A 107 25.52 -8.25 7.91
CA PRO A 107 26.13 -6.93 7.67
C PRO A 107 26.91 -6.82 6.37
N GLN A 108 27.60 -7.89 5.96
CA GLN A 108 28.35 -7.92 4.70
C GLN A 108 27.46 -7.63 3.49
N ALA A 109 26.29 -8.27 3.39
CA ALA A 109 25.35 -8.06 2.29
C ALA A 109 24.80 -6.62 2.28
N ILE A 110 24.55 -6.05 3.46
CA ILE A 110 24.10 -4.65 3.59
C ILE A 110 25.17 -3.68 3.08
N ILE A 111 26.44 -3.91 3.43
CA ILE A 111 27.57 -3.09 3.00
C ILE A 111 27.82 -3.25 1.50
N GLU A 112 27.93 -4.48 1.01
CA GLU A 112 28.21 -4.80 -0.40
C GLU A 112 27.14 -4.25 -1.33
N HIS A 113 25.87 -4.41 -0.95
CA HIS A 113 24.74 -3.92 -1.76
C HIS A 113 24.35 -2.47 -1.46
N LYS A 114 25.08 -1.79 -0.56
CA LYS A 114 24.84 -0.39 -0.17
C LYS A 114 23.38 -0.15 0.22
N VAL A 115 22.84 -1.01 1.08
CA VAL A 115 21.45 -0.89 1.55
C VAL A 115 21.37 0.28 2.54
N ASP A 116 20.53 1.27 2.25
CA ASP A 116 20.30 2.43 3.12
C ASP A 116 19.29 2.09 4.23
N TYR A 117 18.23 1.36 3.88
CA TYR A 117 17.12 1.00 4.77
C TYR A 117 16.77 -0.49 4.70
N ILE A 118 16.41 -1.06 5.84
CA ILE A 118 15.68 -2.33 5.91
C ILE A 118 14.24 -1.99 6.31
N LEU A 119 13.29 -2.32 5.43
CA LEU A 119 11.87 -2.29 5.75
C LEU A 119 11.43 -3.71 6.13
N ASP A 120 11.10 -3.89 7.40
CA ASP A 120 10.86 -5.20 7.98
C ASP A 120 9.40 -5.34 8.42
N VAL A 121 8.71 -6.32 7.83
CA VAL A 121 7.28 -6.59 8.07
C VAL A 121 7.12 -7.48 9.29
N SER A 122 6.32 -7.02 10.26
CA SER A 122 6.22 -7.61 11.60
C SER A 122 7.56 -7.54 12.35
N CYS A 123 8.20 -6.38 12.24
CA CYS A 123 9.53 -6.11 12.78
C CYS A 123 9.62 -6.25 14.31
N ASP A 124 8.53 -6.06 15.04
CA ASP A 124 8.49 -6.41 16.47
C ASP A 124 8.71 -7.88 16.76
N ALA A 125 8.11 -8.77 15.95
CA ALA A 125 8.38 -10.20 16.04
C ALA A 125 9.84 -10.50 15.68
N ASP A 126 10.39 -9.89 14.63
CA ASP A 126 11.77 -10.11 14.22
C ASP A 126 12.79 -9.60 15.26
N LEU A 127 12.59 -8.42 15.83
CA LEU A 127 13.40 -7.88 16.92
C LEU A 127 13.31 -8.73 18.19
N PHE A 128 12.18 -9.41 18.41
CA PHE A 128 11.97 -10.32 19.53
C PHE A 128 12.62 -11.70 19.30
N TYR A 129 12.35 -12.33 18.16
CA TYR A 129 12.81 -13.69 17.89
C TYR A 129 14.25 -13.76 17.37
N ARG A 130 14.84 -12.67 16.89
CA ARG A 130 16.18 -12.63 16.26
C ARG A 130 17.01 -11.40 16.67
N PRO A 131 17.10 -11.04 17.97
CA PRO A 131 17.75 -9.80 18.41
C PRO A 131 19.23 -9.70 17.99
N GLU A 132 19.94 -10.83 17.92
CA GLU A 132 21.35 -10.91 17.58
C GLU A 132 21.61 -10.45 16.13
N TYR A 133 20.66 -10.65 15.22
CA TYR A 133 20.78 -10.18 13.83
C TYR A 133 20.78 -8.65 13.80
N TYR A 134 19.79 -8.03 14.46
CA TYR A 134 19.67 -6.58 14.53
C TYR A 134 20.79 -5.95 15.36
N GLN A 135 21.27 -6.61 16.42
CA GLN A 135 22.41 -6.11 17.18
C GLN A 135 23.69 -6.09 16.33
N ARG A 136 23.97 -7.13 15.54
CA ARG A 136 25.12 -7.12 14.61
C ARG A 136 24.97 -6.06 13.54
N LEU A 137 23.79 -5.92 12.94
CA LEU A 137 23.50 -4.88 11.95
C LEU A 137 23.72 -3.47 12.52
N TYR A 138 23.30 -3.23 13.76
CA TYR A 138 23.52 -1.97 14.46
C TYR A 138 25.01 -1.64 14.60
N HIS A 139 25.82 -2.58 15.08
CA HIS A 139 27.23 -2.33 15.36
C HIS A 139 28.13 -2.32 14.12
N GLN A 140 27.75 -3.01 13.05
CA GLN A 140 28.62 -3.21 11.88
C GLN A 140 28.20 -2.42 10.65
N THR A 141 27.03 -1.77 10.68
CA THR A 141 26.50 -1.00 9.54
C THR A 141 25.88 0.31 10.01
N ASN A 142 25.59 1.22 9.07
CA ASN A 142 24.81 2.44 9.31
C ASN A 142 23.36 2.33 8.82
N VAL A 143 22.88 1.11 8.54
CA VAL A 143 21.53 0.89 8.01
C VAL A 143 20.47 1.41 8.97
N LYS A 144 19.40 1.99 8.43
CA LYS A 144 18.22 2.42 9.18
C LYS A 144 17.11 1.38 9.07
N LEU A 145 16.29 1.25 10.11
CA LEU A 145 15.14 0.37 10.14
C LEU A 145 13.84 1.15 9.87
N LEU A 146 13.03 0.62 8.98
CA LEU A 146 11.62 0.96 8.80
C LEU A 146 10.81 -0.20 9.35
N CYS A 147 10.43 -0.11 10.62
CA CYS A 147 9.86 -1.20 11.39
C CYS A 147 8.34 -1.22 11.23
N VAL A 148 7.80 -2.18 10.48
CA VAL A 148 6.36 -2.25 10.22
C VAL A 148 5.67 -3.06 11.32
N ASN A 149 4.71 -2.42 11.99
CA ASN A 149 3.98 -2.98 13.12
C ASN A 149 2.47 -2.97 12.85
N HIS A 150 1.87 -4.15 12.92
CA HIS A 150 0.41 -4.30 12.85
C HIS A 150 -0.23 -4.51 14.22
N ASP A 151 0.55 -4.76 15.26
CA ASP A 151 0.18 -4.74 16.66
C ASP A 151 1.39 -4.33 17.50
N THR A 152 1.17 -4.18 18.81
CA THR A 152 2.22 -3.76 19.74
C THR A 152 2.91 -4.92 20.44
N HIS A 153 2.46 -6.16 20.21
CA HIS A 153 2.74 -7.39 20.98
C HIS A 153 3.31 -7.08 22.38
N ASP A 154 2.46 -7.09 23.41
CA ASP A 154 2.95 -6.88 24.77
C ASP A 154 3.67 -8.14 25.29
N TYR A 155 4.89 -8.37 24.79
CA TYR A 155 5.80 -9.40 25.31
C TYR A 155 6.32 -9.07 26.73
N ALA A 156 5.70 -8.13 27.45
CA ALA A 156 6.00 -7.84 28.85
C ALA A 156 5.68 -9.06 29.71
N GLY A 157 6.68 -9.91 29.89
CA GLY A 157 6.60 -11.15 30.65
C GLY A 157 7.50 -12.25 30.09
N ALA A 158 7.85 -12.21 28.80
CA ALA A 158 8.51 -13.34 28.16
C ALA A 158 10.02 -13.42 28.39
N LEU A 159 10.81 -12.34 28.52
CA LEU A 159 12.24 -12.46 28.86
C LEU A 159 12.87 -11.16 29.37
N LYS A 160 13.32 -11.21 30.62
CA LYS A 160 14.20 -10.25 31.33
C LYS A 160 15.61 -10.12 30.71
N ALA A 161 15.86 -10.75 29.55
CA ALA A 161 17.18 -11.03 29.00
C ALA A 161 17.49 -10.39 27.64
N TYR A 162 16.53 -9.70 27.01
CA TYR A 162 16.84 -8.96 25.79
C TYR A 162 17.56 -7.66 26.17
N ASN A 163 18.84 -7.56 25.82
CA ASN A 163 19.45 -6.26 25.56
C ASN A 163 18.49 -5.54 24.62
N ASP A 164 17.96 -4.39 25.04
CA ASP A 164 16.87 -3.69 24.36
C ASP A 164 17.35 -3.15 23.01
N VAL A 165 17.49 -4.05 22.02
CA VAL A 165 17.98 -3.75 20.69
C VAL A 165 17.06 -2.73 20.03
N THR A 166 15.76 -2.83 20.28
CA THR A 166 14.78 -1.81 19.88
C THR A 166 15.15 -0.46 20.47
N LYS A 167 15.46 -0.35 21.77
CA LYS A 167 15.94 0.89 22.39
C LYS A 167 17.27 1.36 21.84
N LEU A 168 18.22 0.49 21.51
CA LEU A 168 19.47 0.90 20.84
C LEU A 168 19.16 1.69 19.56
N TYR A 169 18.29 1.14 18.71
CA TYR A 169 17.87 1.78 17.47
C TYR A 169 17.02 3.04 17.70
N ILE A 170 16.12 3.02 18.69
CA ILE A 170 15.30 4.18 19.07
C ILE A 170 16.22 5.31 19.51
N ASP A 171 17.04 5.08 20.54
CA ASP A 171 17.85 6.11 21.18
C ASP A 171 18.85 6.74 20.19
N SER A 172 19.32 5.98 19.20
CA SER A 172 20.21 6.47 18.13
C SER A 172 19.50 7.08 16.89
N ASP A 173 18.17 7.20 16.89
CA ASP A 173 17.39 7.67 15.73
C ASP A 173 17.62 6.86 14.44
N ARG A 174 17.81 5.54 14.59
CA ARG A 174 18.03 4.59 13.48
C ARG A 174 16.83 3.72 13.17
N ILE A 175 15.68 3.97 13.79
CA ILE A 175 14.42 3.28 13.53
C ILE A 175 13.28 4.30 13.37
N THR A 176 12.48 4.09 12.34
CA THR A 176 11.16 4.72 12.19
C THR A 176 10.13 3.62 12.21
N PHE A 177 9.12 3.75 13.05
CA PHE A 177 8.00 2.82 13.07
C PHE A 177 6.99 3.18 11.97
N ILE A 178 6.51 2.16 11.26
CA ILE A 178 5.44 2.28 10.28
C ILE A 178 4.29 1.44 10.80
N VAL A 179 3.23 2.08 11.30
CA VAL A 179 2.08 1.39 11.87
C VAL A 179 0.94 1.32 10.86
N LEU A 180 0.15 0.24 10.95
CA LEU A 180 -0.98 0.04 10.03
C LEU A 180 -2.26 0.78 10.46
N SER A 181 -2.24 1.44 11.62
CA SER A 181 -3.28 2.35 12.08
C SER A 181 -2.77 3.26 13.20
N GLU A 182 -3.41 4.42 13.34
CA GLU A 182 -3.06 5.45 14.33
C GLU A 182 -3.14 4.93 15.78
N HIS A 183 -4.17 4.14 16.13
CA HIS A 183 -4.31 3.59 17.48
C HIS A 183 -3.15 2.66 17.85
N VAL A 184 -2.61 1.90 16.89
CA VAL A 184 -1.45 1.04 17.11
C VAL A 184 -0.21 1.88 17.38
N GLY A 185 0.01 2.98 16.65
CA GLY A 185 1.12 3.91 16.90
C GLY A 185 1.07 4.54 18.29
N LYS A 186 -0.12 4.97 18.72
CA LYS A 186 -0.33 5.51 20.07
C LYS A 186 -0.04 4.48 21.16
N ALA A 187 -0.56 3.26 20.99
CA ALA A 187 -0.31 2.18 21.93
C ALA A 187 1.16 1.78 21.99
N LEU A 188 1.82 1.66 20.84
CA LEU A 188 3.25 1.34 20.75
C LEU A 188 4.11 2.41 21.43
N ASN A 189 3.82 3.69 21.18
CA ASN A 189 4.53 4.78 21.83
C ASN A 189 4.34 4.75 23.36
N ALA A 190 3.12 4.55 23.85
CA ALA A 190 2.86 4.42 25.28
C ALA A 190 3.62 3.22 25.90
N GLN A 191 3.66 2.09 25.20
CA GLN A 191 4.41 0.90 25.61
C GLN A 191 5.92 1.18 25.66
N MET A 192 6.50 1.86 24.68
CA MET A 192 7.93 2.19 24.65
C MET A 192 8.30 3.21 25.74
N LEU A 193 7.46 4.21 25.99
CA LEU A 193 7.65 5.15 27.10
C LEU A 193 7.61 4.45 28.46
N LYS A 194 6.66 3.53 28.66
CA LYS A 194 6.58 2.71 29.89
C LYS A 194 7.83 1.85 30.09
N ARG A 195 8.54 1.48 29.01
CA ARG A 195 9.80 0.72 29.03
C ARG A 195 11.04 1.60 29.21
N GLY A 196 10.90 2.92 29.32
CA GLY A 196 12.03 3.85 29.51
C GLY A 196 12.77 4.24 28.23
N SER A 197 12.17 4.01 27.06
CA SER A 197 12.64 4.58 25.79
C SER A 197 12.20 6.04 25.65
N LYS A 198 12.89 6.81 24.79
CA LYS A 198 12.36 8.12 24.37
C LYS A 198 11.07 7.95 23.56
N GLN A 199 10.33 9.04 23.41
CA GLN A 199 9.15 9.09 22.53
C GLN A 199 9.55 8.63 21.12
N ILE A 200 8.78 7.68 20.57
CA ILE A 200 9.06 7.15 19.23
C ILE A 200 8.40 8.03 18.16
N THR A 201 9.01 8.07 16.98
CA THR A 201 8.36 8.59 15.77
C THR A 201 7.74 7.43 15.02
N TYR A 202 6.45 7.55 14.68
CA TYR A 202 5.77 6.61 13.79
C TYR A 202 5.10 7.32 12.62
N LYS A 203 4.87 6.55 11.55
CA LYS A 203 4.08 6.93 10.38
C LYS A 203 2.96 5.93 10.17
N VAL A 204 1.80 6.38 9.73
CA VAL A 204 0.68 5.50 9.40
C VAL A 204 0.77 5.14 7.92
N TYR A 205 0.80 3.85 7.60
CA TYR A 205 0.76 3.32 6.24
C TYR A 205 -0.42 2.35 6.12
N ILE A 206 -1.29 2.54 5.14
CA ILE A 206 -2.50 1.71 4.99
C ILE A 206 -2.27 0.73 3.85
N PRO A 207 -1.95 -0.55 4.11
CA PRO A 207 -1.48 -1.47 3.07
C PRO A 207 -2.63 -1.89 2.15
N VAL A 208 -2.76 -1.17 1.05
CA VAL A 208 -3.72 -1.41 -0.02
C VAL A 208 -3.01 -1.44 -1.37
N LEU A 209 -3.53 -2.23 -2.30
CA LEU A 209 -2.99 -2.40 -3.64
C LEU A 209 -4.13 -2.50 -4.64
N ASP A 210 -3.83 -2.21 -5.91
CA ASP A 210 -4.79 -2.41 -7.00
C ASP A 210 -4.82 -3.86 -7.45
N LEU A 211 -6.04 -4.37 -7.66
CA LEU A 211 -6.25 -5.72 -8.14
C LEU A 211 -6.13 -5.78 -9.68
N PRO A 212 -5.69 -6.92 -10.23
CA PRO A 212 -5.81 -7.19 -11.66
C PRO A 212 -7.24 -6.97 -12.18
N GLN A 213 -7.35 -6.50 -13.43
CA GLN A 213 -8.65 -6.27 -14.07
C GLN A 213 -9.53 -7.53 -14.05
N GLY A 214 -10.81 -7.35 -13.72
CA GLY A 214 -11.82 -8.42 -13.71
C GLY A 214 -11.95 -9.19 -12.39
N ILE A 215 -11.24 -8.81 -11.32
CA ILE A 215 -11.46 -9.37 -9.99
C ILE A 215 -12.62 -8.67 -9.26
N GLU A 216 -12.72 -7.35 -9.39
CA GLU A 216 -13.78 -6.56 -8.79
C GLU A 216 -15.05 -6.59 -9.63
N THR A 217 -16.21 -6.62 -8.97
CA THR A 217 -17.50 -6.35 -9.61
C THR A 217 -17.59 -4.86 -9.93
N GLU A 218 -18.28 -4.46 -11.01
CA GLU A 218 -18.42 -3.06 -11.40
C GLU A 218 -19.53 -2.35 -10.61
N THR A 219 -20.63 -3.05 -10.32
CA THR A 219 -21.87 -2.50 -9.76
C THR A 219 -22.43 -3.36 -8.61
N ALA A 220 -23.40 -2.83 -7.87
CA ALA A 220 -24.00 -3.45 -6.69
C ALA A 220 -24.95 -4.61 -7.01
N ASP A 221 -25.58 -4.61 -8.18
CA ASP A 221 -26.42 -5.70 -8.71
C ASP A 221 -25.59 -6.92 -9.15
N GLN A 222 -24.32 -6.71 -9.52
CA GLN A 222 -23.37 -7.79 -9.81
C GLN A 222 -22.81 -8.46 -8.55
N LYS A 223 -22.99 -7.85 -7.37
CA LYS A 223 -22.64 -8.45 -6.07
C LYS A 223 -23.76 -9.36 -5.60
N GLY A 224 -23.39 -10.50 -5.02
CA GLY A 224 -24.34 -11.36 -4.32
C GLY A 224 -24.89 -10.67 -3.07
N LYS A 225 -26.10 -11.07 -2.65
CA LYS A 225 -26.68 -10.72 -1.34
C LYS A 225 -25.95 -11.46 -0.21
N ALA A 226 -24.64 -11.26 -0.11
CA ALA A 226 -23.77 -12.00 0.80
C ALA A 226 -23.03 -11.08 1.77
N PHE A 227 -22.91 -11.53 3.01
CA PHE A 227 -22.08 -10.96 4.05
C PHE A 227 -20.82 -11.80 4.16
N VAL A 228 -19.65 -11.18 4.11
CA VAL A 228 -18.40 -11.91 4.14
C VAL A 228 -17.63 -11.69 5.44
N ILE A 229 -17.10 -12.77 5.99
CA ILE A 229 -16.09 -12.73 7.03
C ILE A 229 -14.83 -13.35 6.46
N GLN A 230 -13.71 -12.68 6.67
CA GLN A 230 -12.40 -13.20 6.30
C GLN A 230 -11.50 -13.35 7.53
N GLY A 231 -10.70 -14.42 7.54
CA GLY A 231 -9.59 -14.59 8.47
C GLY A 231 -9.29 -16.05 8.79
N ASN A 232 -8.49 -16.28 9.82
CA ASN A 232 -8.34 -17.62 10.39
C ASN A 232 -9.64 -18.01 11.12
N LEU A 233 -10.23 -19.16 10.78
CA LEU A 233 -11.54 -19.60 11.24
C LEU A 233 -11.48 -20.21 12.65
N GLU A 234 -10.94 -19.46 13.60
CA GLU A 234 -10.75 -19.87 14.99
C GLU A 234 -11.64 -19.06 15.93
N ALA A 235 -12.29 -19.74 16.88
CA ALA A 235 -13.18 -19.11 17.86
C ALA A 235 -12.49 -18.06 18.74
N GLY A 236 -11.17 -18.15 18.94
CA GLY A 236 -10.40 -17.15 19.68
C GLY A 236 -10.21 -15.82 18.94
N ARG A 237 -10.46 -15.79 17.62
CA ARG A 237 -10.29 -14.58 16.80
C ARG A 237 -11.62 -13.93 16.40
N ARG A 238 -12.72 -14.71 16.41
CA ARG A 238 -14.05 -14.32 15.95
C ARG A 238 -15.12 -15.06 16.76
N ASP A 239 -16.19 -14.36 17.12
CA ASP A 239 -17.32 -14.96 17.83
C ASP A 239 -18.38 -15.52 16.86
N TYR A 240 -18.13 -16.73 16.35
CA TYR A 240 -19.05 -17.40 15.43
C TYR A 240 -20.38 -17.81 16.08
N GLY A 241 -20.41 -18.00 17.40
CA GLY A 241 -21.63 -18.38 18.12
C GLY A 241 -22.65 -17.24 18.08
N THR A 242 -22.22 -16.06 18.52
CA THR A 242 -23.01 -14.83 18.45
C THR A 242 -23.38 -14.48 17.01
N LEU A 243 -22.44 -14.61 16.07
CA LEU A 243 -22.70 -14.35 14.65
C LEU A 243 -23.81 -15.25 14.07
N PHE A 244 -23.76 -16.56 14.32
CA PHE A 244 -24.80 -17.48 13.83
C PHE A 244 -26.15 -17.16 14.47
N GLN A 245 -26.17 -16.72 15.72
CA GLN A 245 -27.39 -16.25 16.37
C GLN A 245 -27.94 -14.99 15.70
N HIS A 246 -27.11 -13.98 15.43
CA HIS A 246 -27.52 -12.79 14.70
C HIS A 246 -28.02 -13.12 13.28
N LEU A 247 -27.43 -14.13 12.62
CA LEU A 247 -27.90 -14.61 11.32
C LEU A 247 -29.31 -15.18 11.39
N ARG A 248 -29.61 -16.01 12.40
CA ARG A 248 -30.98 -16.52 12.60
C ARG A 248 -31.99 -15.41 12.80
N GLU A 249 -31.66 -14.43 13.64
CA GLU A 249 -32.53 -13.30 13.93
C GLU A 249 -32.79 -12.45 12.69
N GLY A 250 -31.75 -12.20 11.88
CA GLY A 250 -31.89 -11.50 10.61
C GLY A 250 -32.75 -12.27 9.59
N LEU A 251 -32.59 -13.59 9.51
CA LEU A 251 -33.39 -14.44 8.60
C LEU A 251 -34.84 -14.58 9.06
N ALA A 252 -35.12 -14.60 10.37
CA ALA A 252 -36.47 -14.69 10.91
C ALA A 252 -37.36 -13.50 10.55
N ALA A 253 -36.75 -12.35 10.22
CA ALA A 253 -37.46 -11.18 9.71
C ALA A 253 -37.91 -11.31 8.25
N ILE A 254 -37.48 -12.37 7.54
CA ILE A 254 -37.82 -12.66 6.15
C ILE A 254 -38.84 -13.80 6.12
N PRO A 255 -39.95 -13.71 5.35
CA PRO A 255 -40.92 -14.80 5.27
C PRO A 255 -40.28 -16.13 4.85
N ALA A 256 -40.42 -17.16 5.70
CA ALA A 256 -39.82 -18.46 5.50
C ALA A 256 -40.34 -19.15 4.22
N GLY A 257 -39.46 -19.90 3.53
CA GLY A 257 -39.82 -20.65 2.32
C GLY A 257 -39.92 -19.79 1.05
N THR A 258 -39.53 -18.52 1.12
CA THR A 258 -39.42 -17.65 -0.06
C THR A 258 -38.02 -17.73 -0.66
N PRO A 259 -37.84 -17.47 -1.98
CA PRO A 259 -36.51 -17.32 -2.57
C PRO A 259 -35.66 -16.29 -1.83
N ASP A 260 -36.26 -15.23 -1.29
CA ASP A 260 -35.57 -14.19 -0.53
C ASP A 260 -35.05 -14.68 0.84
N SER A 261 -35.66 -15.69 1.44
CA SER A 261 -35.17 -16.29 2.70
C SER A 261 -33.88 -17.10 2.55
N GLU A 262 -33.55 -17.52 1.31
CA GLU A 262 -32.30 -18.22 0.99
C GLU A 262 -31.20 -17.27 0.48
N GLN A 263 -31.52 -15.98 0.31
CA GLN A 263 -30.65 -15.04 -0.41
C GLN A 263 -29.60 -14.33 0.46
N PRO A 264 -29.85 -13.95 1.73
CA PRO A 264 -28.78 -13.53 2.61
C PRO A 264 -27.90 -14.73 2.95
N ARG A 265 -26.68 -14.72 2.39
CA ARG A 265 -25.66 -15.74 2.66
C ARG A 265 -24.54 -15.15 3.51
N LEU A 266 -24.10 -15.89 4.52
CA LEU A 266 -22.87 -15.66 5.24
C LEU A 266 -21.75 -16.46 4.56
N VAL A 267 -20.81 -15.76 3.95
CA VAL A 267 -19.65 -16.32 3.26
C VAL A 267 -18.44 -16.21 4.19
N LEU A 268 -17.89 -17.36 4.58
CA LEU A 268 -16.70 -17.44 5.43
C LEU A 268 -15.50 -17.79 4.55
N ILE A 269 -14.53 -16.90 4.45
CA ILE A 269 -13.30 -17.11 3.67
C ILE A 269 -12.12 -17.19 4.63
N GLY A 270 -11.35 -18.28 4.60
CA GLY A 270 -10.30 -18.41 5.60
C GLY A 270 -9.45 -19.64 5.53
N SER A 271 -8.64 -19.81 6.57
CA SER A 271 -7.83 -21.01 6.81
C SER A 271 -8.09 -21.55 8.22
N GLY A 272 -7.38 -22.59 8.64
CA GLY A 272 -7.53 -23.19 9.96
C GLY A 272 -8.53 -24.35 10.00
N LYS A 273 -9.10 -24.61 11.18
CA LYS A 273 -10.07 -25.69 11.38
C LYS A 273 -11.42 -25.29 10.79
N LYS A 274 -11.99 -26.16 9.93
CA LYS A 274 -13.33 -25.93 9.38
C LYS A 274 -14.35 -25.84 10.52
N LEU A 275 -15.13 -24.76 10.51
CA LEU A 275 -16.19 -24.53 11.48
C LEU A 275 -17.35 -25.50 11.24
N GLN A 276 -18.02 -25.89 12.33
CA GLN A 276 -19.28 -26.60 12.25
C GLN A 276 -20.41 -25.60 12.07
N VAL A 277 -21.08 -25.67 10.93
CA VAL A 277 -22.25 -24.85 10.63
C VAL A 277 -23.48 -25.52 11.28
N PRO A 278 -24.29 -24.78 12.07
CA PRO A 278 -25.56 -25.30 12.58
C PRO A 278 -26.47 -25.82 11.46
N GLN A 279 -27.16 -26.94 11.68
CA GLN A 279 -27.93 -27.63 10.64
C GLN A 279 -28.98 -26.71 9.98
N ASP A 280 -29.61 -25.86 10.78
CA ASP A 280 -30.61 -24.87 10.38
C ASP A 280 -30.06 -23.75 9.48
N LEU A 281 -28.75 -23.52 9.48
CA LEU A 281 -28.07 -22.46 8.71
C LEU A 281 -27.30 -22.98 7.49
N THR A 282 -27.33 -24.28 7.22
CA THR A 282 -26.53 -24.90 6.14
C THR A 282 -26.83 -24.34 4.74
N LYS A 283 -28.03 -23.81 4.51
CA LYS A 283 -28.41 -23.15 3.25
C LYS A 283 -27.95 -21.70 3.15
N ASN A 284 -27.62 -21.07 4.28
CA ASN A 284 -27.27 -19.65 4.37
C ASN A 284 -25.80 -19.44 4.69
N VAL A 285 -24.99 -20.48 4.87
CA VAL A 285 -23.57 -20.37 5.22
C VAL A 285 -22.70 -21.12 4.22
N GLU A 286 -21.77 -20.41 3.58
CA GLU A 286 -20.78 -20.96 2.66
C GLU A 286 -19.39 -20.81 3.26
N ILE A 287 -18.57 -21.86 3.19
CA ILE A 287 -17.19 -21.84 3.72
C ILE A 287 -16.22 -22.10 2.58
N HIS A 288 -15.37 -21.12 2.31
CA HIS A 288 -14.27 -21.19 1.35
C HIS A 288 -12.94 -21.25 2.11
N MET A 289 -12.38 -22.46 2.17
CA MET A 289 -11.09 -22.69 2.79
C MET A 289 -9.96 -22.43 1.81
N ASN A 290 -8.89 -21.79 2.26
CA ASN A 290 -7.58 -21.83 1.61
C ASN A 290 -7.61 -21.33 0.15
N LEU A 291 -8.44 -20.31 -0.14
CA LEU A 291 -8.52 -19.72 -1.47
C LEU A 291 -7.19 -19.07 -1.87
N GLU A 292 -6.81 -19.25 -3.13
CA GLU A 292 -5.77 -18.42 -3.73
C GLU A 292 -6.18 -16.95 -3.74
N TYR A 293 -5.23 -16.02 -3.61
CA TYR A 293 -5.51 -14.60 -3.49
C TYR A 293 -6.40 -14.01 -4.59
N PRO A 294 -6.24 -14.36 -5.89
CA PRO A 294 -7.17 -13.90 -6.91
C PRO A 294 -8.62 -14.31 -6.66
N GLU A 295 -8.86 -15.55 -6.23
CA GLU A 295 -10.21 -16.06 -5.92
C GLU A 295 -10.72 -15.52 -4.57
N PHE A 296 -9.82 -15.37 -3.59
CA PHE A 296 -10.10 -14.71 -2.32
C PHE A 296 -10.68 -13.31 -2.54
N TYR A 297 -9.98 -12.46 -3.30
CA TYR A 297 -10.43 -11.10 -3.58
C TYR A 297 -11.65 -11.07 -4.50
N ARG A 298 -11.81 -12.04 -5.41
CA ARG A 298 -13.02 -12.18 -6.23
C ARG A 298 -14.24 -12.53 -5.37
N THR A 299 -14.10 -13.47 -4.44
CA THR A 299 -15.18 -13.89 -3.53
C THR A 299 -15.53 -12.76 -2.56
N LEU A 300 -14.51 -12.10 -1.99
CA LEU A 300 -14.67 -10.93 -1.15
C LEU A 300 -15.36 -9.77 -1.89
N GLY A 301 -14.91 -9.48 -3.11
CA GLY A 301 -15.44 -8.42 -3.97
C GLY A 301 -16.84 -8.71 -4.51
N ARG A 302 -17.27 -9.97 -4.58
CA ARG A 302 -18.65 -10.34 -4.92
C ARG A 302 -19.62 -10.24 -3.73
N SER A 303 -19.11 -10.09 -2.52
CA SER A 303 -19.95 -9.94 -1.34
C SER A 303 -20.41 -8.48 -1.20
N ALA A 304 -21.63 -8.30 -0.67
CA ALA A 304 -22.24 -6.99 -0.51
C ALA A 304 -21.55 -6.17 0.58
N VAL A 305 -21.30 -6.81 1.73
CA VAL A 305 -20.61 -6.20 2.87
C VAL A 305 -19.66 -7.19 3.55
N LEU A 306 -18.63 -6.65 4.18
CA LEU A 306 -17.72 -7.36 5.07
C LEU A 306 -18.13 -7.12 6.52
N LEU A 307 -18.17 -8.20 7.30
CA LEU A 307 -18.34 -8.16 8.75
C LEU A 307 -16.96 -8.39 9.41
N PRO A 308 -16.40 -7.41 10.13
CA PRO A 308 -15.12 -7.58 10.80
C PRO A 308 -15.14 -8.66 11.89
N ALA A 309 -16.28 -8.76 12.61
CA ALA A 309 -16.57 -9.74 13.66
C ALA A 309 -15.43 -9.93 14.69
N PHE A 310 -14.73 -8.84 15.04
CA PHE A 310 -13.55 -8.89 15.91
C PHE A 310 -13.86 -9.57 17.26
N GLY A 311 -13.13 -10.64 17.58
CA GLY A 311 -13.30 -11.37 18.84
C GLY A 311 -12.68 -10.70 20.06
N THR A 312 -11.87 -9.64 19.88
CA THR A 312 -11.21 -8.93 20.99
C THR A 312 -11.24 -7.41 20.77
N SER A 313 -11.24 -6.65 21.86
CA SER A 313 -11.17 -5.19 21.83
C SER A 313 -9.80 -4.66 21.40
N GLU A 314 -8.77 -5.51 21.37
CA GLU A 314 -7.41 -5.14 20.95
C GLU A 314 -7.38 -4.58 19.54
N TYR A 315 -8.28 -5.03 18.67
CA TYR A 315 -8.42 -4.50 17.31
C TYR A 315 -8.82 -3.00 17.26
N TYR A 316 -9.24 -2.43 18.39
CA TYR A 316 -9.55 -1.01 18.54
C TYR A 316 -8.51 -0.24 19.36
N THR A 317 -7.60 -0.93 20.06
CA THR A 317 -6.68 -0.29 21.02
C THR A 317 -5.21 -0.52 20.70
N ALA A 318 -4.82 -1.71 20.23
CA ALA A 318 -3.40 -2.08 20.09
C ALA A 318 -3.09 -2.95 18.85
N LYS A 319 -4.09 -3.34 18.07
CA LYS A 319 -3.94 -4.20 16.88
C LYS A 319 -4.70 -3.65 15.68
N ALA A 320 -4.06 -3.64 14.52
CA ALA A 320 -4.66 -3.36 13.23
C ALA A 320 -5.06 -4.68 12.56
N SER A 321 -6.23 -4.69 11.92
CA SER A 321 -6.73 -5.85 11.21
C SER A 321 -6.52 -5.73 9.71
N SER A 322 -5.88 -6.74 9.09
CA SER A 322 -5.86 -6.87 7.64
C SER A 322 -7.25 -7.06 7.01
N THR A 323 -8.26 -7.42 7.81
CA THR A 323 -9.66 -7.47 7.38
C THR A 323 -10.17 -6.14 6.84
N ILE A 324 -9.77 -5.03 7.46
CA ILE A 324 -10.16 -3.69 7.00
C ILE A 324 -9.52 -3.38 5.64
N ASN A 325 -8.23 -3.65 5.51
CA ASN A 325 -7.49 -3.38 4.28
C ASN A 325 -7.95 -4.27 3.13
N ALA A 326 -8.20 -5.56 3.40
CA ALA A 326 -8.74 -6.49 2.43
C ALA A 326 -10.10 -6.02 1.87
N ALA A 327 -10.98 -5.47 2.72
CA ALA A 327 -12.26 -4.91 2.27
C ALA A 327 -12.07 -3.73 1.30
N ILE A 328 -11.12 -2.84 1.59
CA ILE A 328 -10.79 -1.70 0.72
C ILE A 328 -10.20 -2.20 -0.60
N ILE A 329 -9.27 -3.17 -0.55
CA ILE A 329 -8.69 -3.80 -1.74
C ILE A 329 -9.77 -4.46 -2.59
N GLY A 330 -10.68 -5.23 -1.99
CA GLY A 330 -11.76 -5.93 -2.69
C GLY A 330 -12.94 -5.04 -3.12
N GLY A 331 -12.97 -3.77 -2.73
CA GLY A 331 -14.11 -2.90 -3.01
C GLY A 331 -15.40 -3.34 -2.29
N THR A 332 -15.29 -3.70 -1.02
CA THR A 332 -16.41 -4.21 -0.20
C THR A 332 -16.68 -3.28 0.98
N VAL A 333 -17.94 -2.89 1.14
CA VAL A 333 -18.37 -2.01 2.26
C VAL A 333 -18.18 -2.74 3.58
N ILE A 334 -17.68 -2.05 4.59
CA ILE A 334 -17.45 -2.61 5.92
C ILE A 334 -18.67 -2.30 6.80
N VAL A 335 -19.23 -3.28 7.50
CA VAL A 335 -20.15 -2.99 8.61
C VAL A 335 -19.34 -2.71 9.86
N GLY A 336 -19.60 -1.59 10.54
CA GLY A 336 -18.82 -1.19 11.71
C GLY A 336 -19.60 -0.29 12.67
N ASN A 337 -18.93 0.18 13.71
CA ASN A 337 -19.50 1.08 14.71
C ASN A 337 -18.63 2.33 14.88
N GLN A 338 -19.08 3.26 15.72
CA GLN A 338 -18.32 4.50 15.96
C GLN A 338 -16.93 4.23 16.56
N THR A 339 -16.79 3.21 17.41
CA THR A 339 -15.50 2.79 17.96
C THR A 339 -14.50 2.44 16.85
N MET A 340 -14.96 1.76 15.80
CA MET A 340 -14.13 1.45 14.63
C MET A 340 -13.64 2.71 13.92
N LEU A 341 -14.51 3.68 13.67
CA LEU A 341 -14.11 4.95 13.04
C LEU A 341 -13.13 5.75 13.91
N ASN A 342 -13.29 5.68 15.23
CA ASN A 342 -12.38 6.36 16.17
C ASN A 342 -10.99 5.72 16.20
N SER A 343 -10.89 4.39 16.05
CA SER A 343 -9.62 3.66 16.04
C SER A 343 -8.93 3.70 14.67
N TYR A 344 -9.67 3.37 13.61
CA TYR A 344 -9.19 3.34 12.23
C TYR A 344 -9.49 4.70 11.58
N THR A 345 -8.73 5.73 11.95
CA THR A 345 -9.01 7.13 11.58
C THR A 345 -8.90 7.44 10.08
N PHE A 346 -8.41 6.51 9.28
CA PHE A 346 -8.45 6.60 7.82
C PHE A 346 -9.85 6.25 7.27
N LEU A 347 -10.67 5.48 8.01
CA LEU A 347 -12.03 5.14 7.60
C LEU A 347 -12.98 6.33 7.75
N ASN A 348 -14.08 6.28 6.98
CA ASN A 348 -15.21 7.19 7.09
C ASN A 348 -16.54 6.45 6.82
N ASP A 349 -17.65 7.16 6.99
CA ASP A 349 -19.02 6.65 6.88
C ASP A 349 -19.46 6.23 5.46
N LYS A 350 -18.65 6.54 4.43
CA LYS A 350 -18.88 6.05 3.05
C LYS A 350 -18.30 4.66 2.83
N ILE A 351 -17.21 4.34 3.52
CA ILE A 351 -16.55 3.02 3.52
C ILE A 351 -17.19 2.11 4.56
N VAL A 352 -17.53 2.68 5.72
CA VAL A 352 -18.13 1.97 6.85
C VAL A 352 -19.63 2.27 6.89
N PHE A 353 -20.43 1.22 6.76
CA PHE A 353 -21.85 1.28 7.08
C PHE A 353 -22.04 1.13 8.59
N LEU A 354 -22.35 2.25 9.25
CA LEU A 354 -22.47 2.31 10.70
C LEU A 354 -23.69 1.55 11.20
N THR A 355 -23.46 0.74 12.23
CA THR A 355 -24.47 0.13 13.09
C THR A 355 -25.17 1.21 13.93
N ASN A 356 -26.47 1.06 14.11
CA ASN A 356 -27.26 1.84 15.06
C ASN A 356 -27.04 1.31 16.49
N PRO A 357 -27.30 2.12 17.53
CA PRO A 357 -27.26 1.63 18.92
C PRO A 357 -28.17 0.40 19.12
N GLY A 358 -27.60 -0.69 19.63
CA GLY A 358 -28.31 -1.96 19.85
C GLY A 358 -28.51 -2.83 18.60
N GLU A 359 -28.07 -2.37 17.42
CA GLU A 359 -28.13 -3.15 16.18
C GLU A 359 -26.95 -4.12 16.07
N SER A 360 -27.21 -5.36 15.70
CA SER A 360 -26.16 -6.33 15.39
C SER A 360 -25.48 -6.04 14.05
N ASP A 361 -24.29 -6.61 13.84
CA ASP A 361 -23.57 -6.52 12.57
C ASP A 361 -24.38 -7.12 11.40
N VAL A 362 -25.07 -8.25 11.64
CA VAL A 362 -25.96 -8.85 10.63
C VAL A 362 -27.18 -7.98 10.37
N GLN A 363 -27.81 -7.39 11.38
CA GLN A 363 -28.96 -6.49 11.18
C GLN A 363 -28.56 -5.27 10.32
N ALA A 364 -27.40 -4.67 10.60
CA ALA A 364 -26.86 -3.59 9.78
C ALA A 364 -26.55 -4.06 8.35
N ALA A 365 -26.04 -5.29 8.18
CA ALA A 365 -25.82 -5.87 6.86
C ALA A 365 -27.11 -6.07 6.06
N MET A 366 -28.18 -6.55 6.71
CA MET A 366 -29.51 -6.66 6.12
C MET A 366 -30.07 -5.28 5.74
N ARG A 367 -29.91 -4.27 6.62
CA ARG A 367 -30.28 -2.88 6.33
C ARG A 367 -29.51 -2.30 5.16
N TYR A 368 -28.22 -2.65 5.00
CA TYR A 368 -27.43 -2.27 3.84
C TYR A 368 -27.99 -2.90 2.55
N LEU A 369 -28.40 -4.17 2.57
CA LEU A 369 -29.02 -4.82 1.40
C LEU A 369 -30.35 -4.18 1.00
N ALA A 370 -31.07 -3.58 1.96
CA ALA A 370 -32.32 -2.88 1.72
C ALA A 370 -32.15 -1.47 1.13
N LEU A 371 -30.91 -0.95 1.03
CA LEU A 371 -30.64 0.31 0.36
C LEU A 371 -30.90 0.20 -1.15
N ASP A 372 -31.31 1.32 -1.74
CA ASP A 372 -31.45 1.42 -3.18
C ASP A 372 -30.10 1.20 -3.90
N GLU A 373 -30.18 0.78 -5.16
CA GLU A 373 -29.01 0.42 -5.95
C GLU A 373 -28.07 1.62 -6.16
N LYS A 374 -28.60 2.82 -6.34
CA LYS A 374 -27.80 4.03 -6.54
C LYS A 374 -26.95 4.31 -5.31
N THR A 375 -27.52 4.30 -4.12
CA THR A 375 -26.79 4.49 -2.85
C THR A 375 -25.67 3.45 -2.67
N ARG A 376 -25.95 2.18 -2.99
CA ARG A 376 -24.92 1.12 -2.92
C ARG A 376 -23.82 1.34 -3.96
N ASN A 377 -24.16 1.69 -5.19
CA ASN A 377 -23.20 1.98 -6.27
C ASN A 377 -22.30 3.18 -5.93
N GLU A 378 -22.84 4.26 -5.37
CA GLU A 378 -22.07 5.44 -4.95
C GLU A 378 -21.00 5.07 -3.89
N ARG A 379 -21.34 4.20 -2.94
CA ARG A 379 -20.38 3.69 -1.94
C ARG A 379 -19.28 2.85 -2.57
N LEU A 380 -19.61 1.96 -3.52
CA LEU A 380 -18.62 1.14 -4.22
C LEU A 380 -17.64 2.01 -5.03
N GLN A 381 -18.17 2.98 -5.77
CA GLN A 381 -17.34 3.94 -6.51
C GLN A 381 -16.43 4.73 -5.57
N TYR A 382 -16.96 5.15 -4.41
CA TYR A 382 -16.18 5.85 -3.40
C TYR A 382 -15.02 4.98 -2.88
N ILE A 383 -15.26 3.72 -2.52
CA ILE A 383 -14.22 2.82 -1.99
C ILE A 383 -13.09 2.61 -3.01
N ARG A 384 -13.42 2.40 -4.28
CA ARG A 384 -12.40 2.24 -5.34
C ARG A 384 -11.55 3.49 -5.51
N LYS A 385 -12.19 4.66 -5.57
CA LYS A 385 -11.48 5.94 -5.61
C LYS A 385 -10.58 6.11 -4.38
N TYR A 386 -11.14 5.85 -3.21
CA TYR A 386 -10.46 6.00 -1.93
C TYR A 386 -9.24 5.06 -1.82
N ARG A 387 -9.34 3.83 -2.33
CA ARG A 387 -8.18 2.91 -2.45
C ARG A 387 -7.07 3.53 -3.29
N HIS A 388 -7.38 4.07 -4.46
CA HIS A 388 -6.36 4.72 -5.31
C HIS A 388 -5.74 5.93 -4.62
N ASP A 389 -6.54 6.73 -3.92
CA ASP A 389 -6.05 7.88 -3.15
C ASP A 389 -5.09 7.42 -2.03
N LEU A 390 -5.41 6.34 -1.32
CA LEU A 390 -4.53 5.73 -0.32
C LEU A 390 -3.22 5.21 -0.92
N ILE A 391 -3.26 4.54 -2.07
CA ILE A 391 -2.05 4.08 -2.79
C ILE A 391 -1.14 5.27 -3.12
N GLN A 392 -1.70 6.38 -3.60
CA GLN A 392 -0.89 7.57 -3.88
C GLN A 392 -0.32 8.19 -2.60
N GLN A 393 -1.11 8.27 -1.52
CA GLN A 393 -0.63 8.77 -0.22
C GLN A 393 0.50 7.92 0.34
N ASN A 394 0.38 6.60 0.28
CA ASN A 394 1.39 5.64 0.69
C ASN A 394 2.72 5.82 -0.08
N ARG A 395 2.64 5.99 -1.40
CA ARG A 395 3.83 6.24 -2.25
C ARG A 395 4.54 7.53 -1.87
N VAL A 396 3.78 8.61 -1.71
CA VAL A 396 4.33 9.91 -1.27
C VAL A 396 4.97 9.78 0.12
N LEU A 397 4.31 9.08 1.04
CA LEU A 397 4.85 8.82 2.38
C LEU A 397 6.19 8.09 2.30
N LEU A 398 6.28 7.02 1.52
CA LEU A 398 7.51 6.22 1.38
C LEU A 398 8.62 7.03 0.73
N ASP A 399 8.33 7.79 -0.33
CA ASP A 399 9.28 8.67 -0.99
C ASP A 399 9.84 9.72 -0.03
N GLU A 400 8.96 10.39 0.74
CA GLU A 400 9.36 11.40 1.73
C GLU A 400 10.12 10.80 2.90
N LEU A 401 9.79 9.58 3.31
CA LEU A 401 10.44 8.89 4.43
C LEU A 401 11.84 8.37 4.06
N ILE A 402 11.99 7.84 2.85
CA ILE A 402 13.22 7.18 2.41
C ILE A 402 14.17 8.19 1.76
N ASN A 403 13.63 9.12 0.96
CA ASN A 403 14.42 10.04 0.14
C ASN A 403 13.82 11.47 0.07
N PRO A 404 13.76 12.17 1.22
CA PRO A 404 13.15 13.50 1.30
C PRO A 404 13.84 14.54 0.40
N GLU A 405 15.16 14.41 0.19
CA GLU A 405 15.94 15.30 -0.69
C GLU A 405 15.47 15.19 -2.15
N ALA A 406 15.34 13.96 -2.66
CA ALA A 406 14.84 13.74 -4.02
C ALA A 406 13.41 14.29 -4.22
N VAL A 407 12.55 14.16 -3.21
CA VAL A 407 11.20 14.71 -3.24
C VAL A 407 11.22 16.24 -3.23
N ALA A 408 12.07 16.85 -2.39
CA ALA A 408 12.22 18.30 -2.32
C ALA A 408 12.72 18.88 -3.65
N ASP A 409 13.72 18.25 -4.26
CA ASP A 409 14.25 18.62 -5.58
C ASP A 409 13.16 18.52 -6.66
N ALA A 410 12.40 17.43 -6.67
CA ALA A 410 11.29 17.26 -7.61
C ALA A 410 10.18 18.31 -7.44
N LYS A 411 9.84 18.67 -6.19
CA LYS A 411 8.88 19.75 -5.89
C LYS A 411 9.39 21.10 -6.36
N SER A 412 10.67 21.41 -6.12
CA SER A 412 11.33 22.64 -6.58
C SER A 412 11.29 22.80 -8.09
N ILE A 413 11.65 21.72 -8.83
CA ILE A 413 11.60 21.71 -10.30
C ILE A 413 10.17 21.95 -10.81
N ARG A 414 9.16 21.28 -10.23
CA ARG A 414 7.75 21.46 -10.62
C ARG A 414 7.26 22.89 -10.40
N MET A 415 7.61 23.51 -9.27
CA MET A 415 7.27 24.92 -9.00
C MET A 415 7.93 25.86 -10.01
N GLY A 416 9.20 25.64 -10.34
CA GLY A 416 9.90 26.44 -11.36
C GLY A 416 9.25 26.35 -12.74
N VAL A 417 8.83 25.15 -13.16
CA VAL A 417 8.10 24.95 -14.43
C VAL A 417 6.71 25.60 -14.38
N GLY A 418 5.98 25.50 -13.28
CA GLY A 418 4.67 26.14 -13.10
C GLY A 418 4.76 27.66 -13.22
N GLN A 419 5.70 28.27 -12.49
CA GLN A 419 5.97 29.71 -12.56
C GLN A 419 6.34 30.16 -13.97
N TYR A 420 7.10 29.35 -14.72
CA TYR A 420 7.42 29.64 -16.12
C TYR A 420 6.17 29.62 -17.00
N MET A 421 5.32 28.60 -16.87
CA MET A 421 4.09 28.49 -17.66
C MET A 421 3.12 29.63 -17.37
N ASP A 422 3.03 30.08 -16.11
CA ASP A 422 2.19 31.20 -15.74
C ASP A 422 2.75 32.55 -16.23
N LYS A 423 4.07 32.75 -16.19
CA LYS A 423 4.71 33.91 -16.83
C LYS A 423 4.50 33.91 -18.35
N ALA A 424 4.56 32.75 -19.00
CA ALA A 424 4.30 32.63 -20.43
C ALA A 424 2.85 33.00 -20.80
N LYS A 425 1.88 32.65 -19.96
CA LYS A 425 0.45 33.04 -20.14
C LYS A 425 0.20 34.54 -19.93
N GLN A 426 1.02 35.21 -19.13
CA GLN A 426 0.89 36.65 -18.85
C GLN A 426 1.48 37.54 -19.95
N ILE A 427 2.17 36.97 -20.94
CA ILE A 427 2.66 37.74 -22.10
C ILE A 427 1.42 38.23 -22.89
N PRO A 428 1.18 39.55 -23.00
CA PRO A 428 0.00 40.08 -23.66
C PRO A 428 -0.07 39.59 -25.10
N VAL A 429 -1.16 38.93 -25.47
CA VAL A 429 -1.49 38.60 -26.85
C VAL A 429 -1.98 39.88 -27.54
N GLN A 430 -1.12 40.89 -27.65
CA GLN A 430 -1.37 41.98 -28.57
C GLN A 430 -1.02 41.47 -29.96
N HIS A 431 -2.03 41.41 -30.84
CA HIS A 431 -1.89 40.99 -32.24
C HIS A 431 -0.65 41.61 -32.88
N PRO A 432 0.35 40.81 -33.29
CA PRO A 432 1.51 41.35 -33.95
C PRO A 432 1.17 41.54 -35.43
N HIS A 433 0.67 42.73 -35.79
CA HIS A 433 0.79 43.22 -37.17
C HIS A 433 2.24 43.62 -37.52
N SER A 434 3.24 43.22 -36.71
CA SER A 434 4.65 43.35 -37.05
C SER A 434 5.38 42.02 -36.92
N SER A 435 6.11 41.65 -37.97
CA SER A 435 6.72 40.36 -38.26
C SER A 435 7.78 39.85 -37.27
N GLY A 436 8.03 40.54 -36.16
CA GLY A 436 9.05 40.16 -35.17
C GLY A 436 8.52 39.41 -33.94
N ALA A 437 7.38 39.83 -33.38
CA ALA A 437 6.89 39.27 -32.11
C ALA A 437 6.33 37.85 -32.26
N GLY A 438 5.69 37.55 -33.39
CA GLY A 438 5.27 36.19 -33.73
C GLY A 438 6.44 35.21 -33.85
N PHE A 439 7.60 35.69 -34.31
CA PHE A 439 8.82 34.89 -34.42
C PHE A 439 9.43 34.59 -33.05
N VAL A 440 9.38 35.51 -32.09
CA VAL A 440 9.86 35.26 -30.72
C VAL A 440 8.94 34.29 -29.98
N ILE A 441 7.61 34.42 -30.12
CA ILE A 441 6.66 33.45 -29.55
C ILE A 441 6.84 32.09 -30.23
N PHE A 442 7.02 32.05 -31.55
CA PHE A 442 7.30 30.82 -32.27
C PHE A 442 8.63 30.18 -31.82
N ILE A 443 9.71 30.94 -31.65
CA ILE A 443 10.97 30.43 -31.10
C ILE A 443 10.78 29.94 -29.67
N ALA A 444 10.06 30.67 -28.81
CA ALA A 444 9.79 30.23 -27.44
C ALA A 444 8.95 28.94 -27.42
N MET A 445 7.96 28.81 -28.29
CA MET A 445 7.19 27.58 -28.46
C MET A 445 8.04 26.45 -29.04
N VAL A 446 8.89 26.72 -30.03
CA VAL A 446 9.82 25.73 -30.59
C VAL A 446 10.84 25.30 -29.55
N LEU A 447 11.40 26.21 -28.75
CA LEU A 447 12.31 25.89 -27.66
C LEU A 447 11.60 25.11 -26.55
N ALA A 448 10.38 25.50 -26.16
CA ALA A 448 9.58 24.74 -25.20
C ALA A 448 9.22 23.34 -25.74
N LEU A 449 8.95 23.21 -27.04
CA LEU A 449 8.61 21.95 -27.69
C LEU A 449 9.86 21.09 -27.91
N VAL A 450 11.02 21.68 -28.22
CA VAL A 450 12.33 21.03 -28.27
C VAL A 450 12.75 20.58 -26.88
N PHE A 451 12.58 21.42 -25.85
CA PHE A 451 12.89 21.09 -24.46
C PHE A 451 11.96 19.97 -23.96
N ARG A 452 10.65 20.07 -24.21
CA ARG A 452 9.68 18.99 -23.93
C ARG A 452 10.05 17.72 -24.69
N ARG A 453 10.44 17.83 -25.97
CA ARG A 453 10.83 16.67 -26.80
C ARG A 453 12.17 16.09 -26.37
N ASN A 454 13.07 16.89 -25.81
CA ASN A 454 14.35 16.46 -25.25
C ASN A 454 14.14 15.80 -23.89
N ILE A 455 13.29 16.34 -23.01
CA ILE A 455 12.85 15.67 -21.77
C ILE A 455 12.15 14.35 -22.11
N VAL A 456 11.21 14.34 -23.06
CA VAL A 456 10.53 13.11 -23.50
C VAL A 456 11.53 12.14 -24.14
N ARG A 457 12.54 12.61 -24.88
CA ARG A 457 13.62 11.78 -25.42
C ARG A 457 14.52 11.25 -24.32
N GLN A 458 14.87 12.04 -23.31
CA GLN A 458 15.66 11.60 -22.17
C GLN A 458 14.87 10.58 -21.37
N CYS A 459 13.60 10.83 -21.05
CA CYS A 459 12.71 9.85 -20.42
C CYS A 459 12.54 8.58 -21.28
N ARG A 460 12.44 8.70 -22.62
CA ARG A 460 12.35 7.55 -23.53
C ARG A 460 13.68 6.81 -23.69
N ALA A 461 14.81 7.50 -23.70
CA ALA A 461 16.15 6.90 -23.77
C ALA A 461 16.47 6.21 -22.45
N TRP A 462 16.10 6.81 -21.32
CA TRP A 462 16.13 6.19 -20.01
C TRP A 462 15.25 4.94 -20.00
N LYS A 463 14.02 5.03 -20.51
CA LYS A 463 13.12 3.87 -20.68
C LYS A 463 13.66 2.82 -21.67
N SER A 464 14.34 3.21 -22.75
CA SER A 464 14.86 2.31 -23.80
C SER A 464 16.13 1.58 -23.36
N GLN A 465 17.08 2.26 -22.71
CA GLN A 465 18.22 1.61 -22.07
C GLN A 465 17.75 0.63 -20.98
N TYR A 466 16.66 0.95 -20.28
CA TYR A 466 16.04 0.05 -19.31
C TYR A 466 15.34 -1.15 -19.96
N VAL A 467 14.58 -0.94 -21.05
CA VAL A 467 13.88 -2.00 -21.80
C VAL A 467 14.86 -2.94 -22.50
N GLU A 468 15.96 -2.44 -23.08
CA GLU A 468 17.01 -3.29 -23.67
C GLU A 468 17.73 -4.14 -22.61
N SER A 469 17.89 -3.65 -21.38
CA SER A 469 18.37 -4.47 -20.24
C SER A 469 17.35 -5.48 -19.70
N SER A 470 16.07 -5.32 -20.08
CA SER A 470 14.94 -6.19 -19.69
C SER A 470 14.59 -7.22 -20.77
N ALA A 471 14.88 -6.93 -22.05
CA ALA A 471 14.61 -7.81 -23.19
C ALA A 471 15.50 -9.06 -23.22
N GLY A 472 16.58 -9.11 -22.42
CA GLY A 472 17.40 -10.30 -22.18
C GLY A 472 16.95 -11.17 -21.00
N ARG A 473 15.87 -10.81 -20.28
CA ARG A 473 15.40 -11.59 -19.13
C ARG A 473 14.31 -12.55 -19.59
N ALA A 474 14.66 -13.83 -19.65
CA ALA A 474 13.70 -14.93 -19.70
C ALA A 474 12.61 -14.65 -18.65
N GLY A 475 11.34 -14.63 -19.08
CA GLY A 475 10.23 -14.66 -18.12
C GLY A 475 10.49 -15.78 -17.13
N ILE A 476 10.22 -15.53 -15.85
CA ILE A 476 10.44 -16.49 -14.76
C ILE A 476 9.83 -17.83 -15.21
N PRO A 477 10.63 -18.89 -15.45
CA PRO A 477 10.07 -20.19 -15.79
C PRO A 477 9.56 -20.79 -14.48
N VAL A 478 8.34 -20.43 -14.09
CA VAL A 478 7.63 -21.16 -13.03
C VAL A 478 6.88 -22.30 -13.70
N SER A 479 7.63 -23.35 -14.06
CA SER A 479 7.03 -24.66 -14.28
C SER A 479 6.53 -25.17 -12.91
N MET A 480 5.22 -25.08 -12.69
CA MET A 480 4.53 -25.50 -11.45
C MET A 480 3.89 -26.89 -11.57
N GLU A 481 4.40 -27.76 -12.44
CA GLU A 481 3.77 -29.08 -12.63
C GLU A 481 4.14 -30.14 -11.56
N GLN A 482 5.07 -29.90 -10.62
CA GLN A 482 5.52 -30.97 -9.71
C GLN A 482 5.87 -30.60 -8.26
N LEU A 483 5.40 -29.48 -7.70
CA LEU A 483 5.56 -29.22 -6.26
C LEU A 483 4.33 -29.71 -5.49
N ASN A 484 4.42 -30.95 -5.01
CA ASN A 484 3.56 -31.49 -3.96
C ASN A 484 3.40 -30.44 -2.85
N SER A 485 2.17 -29.95 -2.64
CA SER A 485 1.85 -29.04 -1.56
C SER A 485 2.29 -29.67 -0.23
N PRO A 486 3.22 -29.07 0.53
CA PRO A 486 3.61 -29.64 1.81
C PRO A 486 2.42 -29.56 2.77
N LEU A 487 2.11 -30.68 3.42
CA LEU A 487 1.18 -30.75 4.55
C LEU A 487 1.54 -29.66 5.56
N MET A 488 0.62 -28.73 5.79
CA MET A 488 0.76 -27.76 6.88
C MET A 488 1.00 -28.52 8.18
N ARG A 489 2.08 -28.19 8.89
CA ARG A 489 2.23 -28.60 10.28
C ARG A 489 1.08 -28.00 11.08
N SER A 490 0.35 -28.84 11.80
CA SER A 490 -0.50 -28.36 12.89
C SER A 490 0.38 -27.62 13.89
N SER A 491 -0.01 -26.39 14.21
CA SER A 491 0.47 -25.69 15.39
C SER A 491 0.06 -26.51 16.61
N ASN A 492 1.03 -27.21 17.21
CA ASN A 492 0.95 -27.59 18.62
C ASN A 492 1.51 -26.44 19.45
#